data_AF-A0A8E0NAJ3-F1
#
_entry.id   AF-A0A8E0NAJ3-F1
#
_cell.length_a   1.000
_cell.length_b   1.000
_cell.length_c   1.000
_cell.angle_alpha   90.00
_cell.angle_beta   90.00
_cell.angle_gamma   90.00
#
_symmetry.space_group_name_H-M   'P 1'
#
loop_
_entity.id
_entity.type
_entity.pdbx_description
1 polymer ?
#
loop_
_entity_poly.entity_id
_entity_poly.type
_entity_poly.pdbx_seq_one_letter_code
_entity_poly.pdbx_strand_id
1 'polypeptide(L)' 'MRLLFRLVQLLDGYENTQPNADGVLPTLMAEAGFGQVREIDLIPTATGSISLYRAVRR' A
#
# COMPACT_ATOMS: atom_id res chain seq x y z
N MET A 1 -6.53 -1.70 14.03
CA MET A 1 -5.67 -1.88 12.84
C MET A 1 -4.19 -2.02 13.19
N ARG A 2 -3.52 -1.01 13.79
CA ARG A 2 -2.06 -1.03 14.06
C ARG A 2 -1.54 -2.27 14.84
N LEU A 3 -2.33 -2.86 15.74
CA LEU A 3 -1.89 -4.04 16.52
C LEU A 3 -1.84 -5.32 15.67
N LEU A 4 -2.87 -5.57 14.85
CA LEU A 4 -2.93 -6.76 14.00
C LEU A 4 -1.98 -6.64 12.80
N PHE A 5 -1.75 -5.43 12.31
CA PHE A 5 -0.73 -5.20 11.28
C PHE A 5 0.69 -5.52 11.79
N ARG A 6 1.00 -5.23 13.06
CA ARG A 6 2.30 -5.60 13.65
C ARG A 6 2.57 -7.10 13.65
N LEU A 7 1.54 -7.95 13.64
CA LEU A 7 1.73 -9.40 13.46
C LEU A 7 2.26 -9.71 12.07
N VAL A 8 1.79 -9.00 11.04
CA VAL A 8 2.32 -9.10 9.67
C VAL A 8 3.76 -8.60 9.63
N GLN A 9 4.05 -7.42 10.22
CA GLN A 9 5.41 -6.88 10.26
C GLN A 9 6.41 -7.76 11.03
N LEU A 10 5.93 -8.51 12.03
CA LEU A 10 6.76 -9.47 12.77
C LEU A 10 7.15 -10.68 11.92
N LEU A 11 6.27 -11.13 11.02
CA LEU A 11 6.50 -12.27 10.14
C LEU A 11 7.31 -11.88 8.89
N ASP A 12 6.95 -10.77 8.25
CA ASP A 12 7.51 -10.34 6.95
C ASP A 12 8.67 -9.33 7.08
N GLY A 13 8.92 -8.86 8.30
CA GLY A 13 9.92 -7.84 8.61
C GLY A 13 9.38 -6.41 8.48
N TYR A 14 9.80 -5.54 9.39
CA TYR A 14 9.41 -4.13 9.40
C TYR A 14 9.90 -3.37 8.18
N GLU A 15 11.15 -3.59 7.76
CA GLU A 15 11.74 -2.91 6.62
C GLU A 15 10.92 -3.11 5.34
N ASN A 16 10.43 -4.32 5.11
CA ASN A 16 9.63 -4.66 3.92
C ASN A 16 8.18 -4.17 4.00
N THR A 17 7.62 -4.03 5.21
CA THR A 17 6.18 -3.78 5.42
C THR A 17 5.86 -2.35 5.83
N GLN A 18 6.84 -1.60 6.36
CA GLN A 18 6.68 -0.21 6.74
C GLN A 18 6.33 0.69 5.54
N PRO A 19 6.94 0.54 4.35
CA PRO A 19 6.55 1.33 3.17
C PRO A 19 5.06 1.21 2.82
N ASN A 20 4.48 0.00 2.98
CA ASN A 20 3.04 -0.21 2.80
C ASN A 20 2.22 0.58 3.84
N ALA A 21 2.64 0.60 5.10
CA ALA A 21 1.99 1.38 6.14
C ALA A 21 2.14 2.90 5.95
N ASP A 22 3.25 3.32 5.35
CA ASP A 22 3.53 4.73 5.01
C ASP A 22 2.78 5.19 3.75
N GLY A 23 2.15 4.26 3.03
CA GLY A 23 1.33 4.57 1.85
C GLY A 23 2.15 5.10 0.67
N VAL A 24 3.41 4.67 0.51
CA VAL A 24 4.32 5.21 -0.53
C VAL A 24 4.03 4.68 -1.94
N LEU A 25 3.14 3.69 -2.08
CA LEU A 25 2.88 3.01 -3.35
C LEU A 25 2.48 3.96 -4.49
N PRO A 26 1.62 5.00 -4.31
CA PRO A 26 1.29 5.94 -5.38
C PRO A 26 2.50 6.72 -5.89
N THR A 27 3.44 7.08 -5.00
CA THR A 27 4.69 7.75 -5.36
C THR A 27 5.57 6.83 -6.20
N LEU A 28 5.76 5.57 -5.75
CA LEU A 28 6.51 4.57 -6.50
C LEU A 28 5.89 4.29 -7.88
N MET A 29 4.56 4.28 -7.98
CA MET A 29 3.86 4.15 -9.27
C MET A 29 4.16 5.33 -10.19
N ALA A 30 4.13 6.56 -9.68
CA ALA A 30 4.45 7.75 -10.46
C ALA A 30 5.91 7.74 -10.95
N GLU A 31 6.85 7.38 -10.06
CA GLU A 31 8.28 7.23 -10.39
C GLU A 31 8.52 6.13 -11.45
N ALA A 32 7.73 5.06 -11.42
CA ALA A 32 7.76 4.00 -12.43
C ALA A 32 7.12 4.39 -13.79
N GLY A 33 6.67 5.64 -13.94
CA GLY A 33 6.12 6.19 -15.18
C GLY A 33 4.61 6.00 -15.36
N PHE A 34 3.88 5.61 -14.31
CA PHE A 34 2.42 5.60 -14.35
C PHE A 34 1.87 7.02 -14.13
N GLY A 35 1.05 7.50 -15.06
CA GLY A 35 0.30 8.74 -14.92
C GLY A 35 -1.10 8.51 -14.35
N GLN A 36 -1.73 9.58 -13.86
CA GLN A 36 -3.10 9.56 -13.34
C GLN A 36 -3.35 8.51 -12.25
N VAL A 37 -2.34 8.26 -11.39
CA VAL A 37 -2.44 7.33 -10.27
C VAL A 37 -3.50 7.83 -9.29
N ARG A 38 -4.52 7.00 -8.99
CA ARG A 38 -5.58 7.29 -8.02
C ARG A 38 -5.94 6.02 -7.26
N GLU A 39 -6.16 6.14 -5.95
CA GLU A 39 -6.91 5.13 -5.19
C GLU A 39 -8.38 5.25 -5.57
N ILE A 40 -8.99 4.14 -5.99
CA ILE A 40 -10.38 4.08 -6.43
C ILE A 40 -11.29 3.39 -5.41
N ASP A 41 -10.72 2.59 -4.52
CA ASP A 41 -11.45 1.93 -3.45
C ASP A 41 -10.50 1.51 -2.33
N LEU A 42 -11.05 1.34 -1.13
CA LEU A 42 -10.33 0.87 0.05
C LEU A 42 -11.23 -0.10 0.81
N ILE A 43 -10.81 -1.37 0.86
CA ILE A 43 -11.53 -2.45 1.51
C ILE A 43 -10.85 -2.72 2.86
N PRO A 44 -11.48 -2.40 4.00
CA PRO A 44 -10.88 -2.67 5.31
C PRO A 44 -10.79 -4.19 5.58
N THR A 45 -9.70 -4.63 6.18
CA THR A 45 -9.48 -6.01 6.63
C THR A 45 -9.13 -6.04 8.12
N ALA A 46 -9.05 -7.23 8.72
CA ALA A 46 -8.65 -7.36 10.12
C ALA A 46 -7.23 -6.83 10.37
N THR A 47 -6.31 -7.07 9.45
CA THR A 47 -4.88 -6.71 9.59
C THR A 47 -4.53 -5.36 8.96
N GLY A 48 -5.40 -4.77 8.14
CA GLY A 48 -5.13 -3.50 7.46
C GLY A 48 -6.24 -3.15 6.48
N SER A 49 -5.87 -2.94 5.22
CA SER A 49 -6.81 -2.71 4.12
C SER A 49 -6.25 -3.30 2.83
N ILE A 50 -7.14 -3.51 1.85
CA ILE A 50 -6.80 -3.71 0.45
C ILE A 50 -7.15 -2.41 -0.27
N SER A 51 -6.15 -1.68 -0.74
CA SER A 51 -6.33 -0.48 -1.56
C SER A 51 -6.32 -0.85 -3.04
N LEU A 52 -7.33 -0.39 -3.79
CA LEU A 52 -7.40 -0.56 -5.23
C LEU A 52 -6.92 0.71 -5.93
N TYR A 53 -5.87 0.58 -6.74
CA TYR A 53 -5.31 1.69 -7.51
C TYR A 53 -5.62 1.57 -9.00
N ARG A 54 -5.90 2.71 -9.62
CA ARG A 54 -5.99 2.87 -11.06
C ARG A 54 -4.93 3.84 -11.54
N ALA A 55 -4.23 3.49 -12.61
CA ALA A 55 -3.29 4.36 -13.27
C ALA A 55 -3.23 4.08 -14.78
N VAL A 56 -2.59 4.98 -15.53
CA VAL A 56 -2.40 4.86 -16.99
C VAL A 56 -0.91 4.89 -17.28
N ARG A 57 -0.41 3.87 -17.99
CA ARG A 57 0.96 3.86 -18.51
C ARG A 57 0.95 4.40 -19.94
N ARG A 58 1.78 5.40 -20.22
CA ARG A 58 2.02 5.89 -21.58
C ARG A 58 3.15 5.14 -22.24
#